data_AF-A0A433A0V7-F1
#
_entry.id   AF-A0A433A0V7-F1
#
_cell.length_a   1.000
_cell.length_b   1.000
_cell.length_c   1.000
_cell.angle_alpha   90.00
_cell.angle_beta   90.00
_cell.angle_gamma   90.00
#
_symmetry.space_group_name_H-M   'P 1'
#
loop_
_entity.id
_entity.type
_entity.pdbx_description
1 polymer ?
#
loop_
_entity_poly.entity_id
_entity_poly.type
_entity_poly.pdbx_seq_one_letter_code
_entity_poly.pdbx_strand_id
1 'polypeptide(L)'
;MMVADNLAFYGSLARFHNVEHLYPMGEHTIVSASGNMSDFHYIKHVLDSLMIKETYIDDGHVLSTPHIYEYLFHVMYNYHSKFNPLWNLLVVGGVHKKEKFLGYINLRGMTYKSSTVATGFGAE
;
A
#
# COMPACT_ATOMS: atom_id res chain seq x y z
N MET A 1 -7.31 4.77 -12.04
CA MET A 1 -5.97 4.71 -12.65
C MET A 1 -4.99 5.17 -11.59
N MET A 2 -3.88 4.46 -11.41
CA MET A 2 -2.80 4.86 -10.50
C MET A 2 -1.51 4.84 -11.31
N VAL A 3 -0.61 5.77 -10.99
CA VAL A 3 0.66 5.95 -11.69
C VAL A 3 1.71 6.28 -10.65
N ALA A 4 2.90 5.71 -10.82
CA ALA A 4 4.09 6.05 -10.07
C ALA A 4 5.29 6.01 -11.02
N ASP A 5 6.35 6.75 -10.71
CA ASP A 5 7.63 6.62 -11.39
C ASP A 5 8.37 5.36 -10.92
N ASN A 6 9.43 5.00 -11.65
CA ASN A 6 10.23 3.80 -11.36
C ASN A 6 11.60 4.15 -10.74
N LEU A 7 11.70 5.28 -10.04
CA LEU A 7 12.97 5.83 -9.54
C LEU A 7 13.04 5.78 -8.02
N ALA A 8 14.14 5.26 -7.47
CA ALA A 8 14.43 5.33 -6.05
C ALA A 8 15.71 6.12 -5.78
N PHE A 9 15.60 7.07 -4.86
CA PHE A 9 16.66 7.99 -4.48
C PHE A 9 17.36 7.52 -3.19
N TYR A 10 18.66 7.83 -3.09
CA TYR A 10 19.43 7.74 -1.86
C TYR A 10 19.95 9.14 -1.51
N GLY A 11 19.16 9.89 -0.76
CA GLY A 11 19.38 11.34 -0.60
C GLY A 11 19.09 12.06 -1.92
N SER A 12 20.04 12.83 -2.42
CA SER A 12 19.94 13.53 -3.72
C SER A 12 20.31 12.64 -4.92
N LEU A 13 20.92 11.48 -4.69
CA LEU A 13 21.36 10.60 -5.76
C LEU A 13 20.19 9.72 -6.26
N ALA A 14 19.82 9.90 -7.52
CA ALA A 14 19.01 8.95 -8.27
C ALA A 14 19.80 7.64 -8.45
N ARG A 15 19.63 6.69 -7.52
CA ARG A 15 20.49 5.50 -7.43
C ARG A 15 19.93 4.32 -8.21
N PHE A 16 18.61 4.11 -8.17
CA PHE A 16 17.96 2.96 -8.80
C PHE A 16 16.88 3.41 -9.76
N HIS A 17 17.05 3.11 -11.05
CA HIS A 17 16.20 3.63 -12.14
C HIS A 17 15.07 2.69 -12.56
N ASN A 18 14.95 1.51 -11.95
CA ASN A 18 13.96 0.52 -12.33
C ASN A 18 13.36 -0.17 -11.09
N VAL A 19 12.71 0.62 -10.24
CA VAL A 19 12.10 0.18 -8.98
C VAL A 19 10.60 0.41 -9.03
N GLU A 20 9.83 -0.66 -8.86
CA GLU A 20 8.37 -0.59 -8.94
C GLU A 20 7.73 -0.19 -7.61
N HIS A 21 7.03 0.95 -7.62
CA HIS A 21 6.26 1.46 -6.48
C HIS A 21 4.80 0.97 -6.45
N LEU A 22 4.36 0.30 -7.51
CA LEU A 22 3.03 -0.32 -7.62
C LEU A 22 3.16 -1.83 -7.35
N TYR A 23 2.28 -2.37 -6.53
CA TYR A 23 2.24 -3.79 -6.20
C TYR A 23 0.82 -4.35 -6.38
N PRO A 24 0.59 -5.26 -7.34
CA PRO A 24 -0.70 -5.90 -7.50
C PRO A 24 -0.94 -6.89 -6.35
N MET A 25 -2.13 -6.85 -5.77
CA MET A 25 -2.58 -7.75 -4.70
C MET A 25 -3.90 -8.41 -5.10
N GLY A 26 -3.83 -9.70 -5.42
CA GLY A 26 -4.96 -10.43 -6.00
C GLY A 26 -5.38 -9.86 -7.35
N GLU A 27 -6.64 -10.06 -7.73
CA GLU A 27 -7.13 -9.71 -9.07
C GLU A 27 -7.64 -8.27 -9.20
N HIS A 28 -8.04 -7.66 -8.08
CA HIS A 28 -8.83 -6.42 -8.11
C HIS A 28 -8.24 -5.29 -7.25
N THR A 29 -7.06 -5.49 -6.66
CA THR A 29 -6.43 -4.52 -5.78
C THR A 29 -4.99 -4.26 -6.19
N ILE A 30 -4.57 -3.01 -6.09
CA ILE A 30 -3.19 -2.58 -6.27
C ILE A 30 -2.86 -1.70 -5.08
N VAL A 31 -1.70 -1.95 -4.47
CA VAL A 31 -1.13 -1.17 -3.37
C VAL A 31 0.07 -0.43 -3.91
N SER A 32 0.16 0.87 -3.64
CA SER A 32 1.35 1.65 -3.96
C SER A 32 1.90 2.32 -2.72
N ALA A 33 3.20 2.54 -2.70
CA ALA A 33 3.86 3.22 -1.59
C ALA A 33 4.79 4.33 -2.06
N SER A 34 4.79 5.41 -1.30
CA SER A 34 5.85 6.42 -1.29
C SER A 34 6.65 6.33 0.01
N GLY A 35 7.87 6.85 0.04
CA GLY A 35 8.71 6.86 1.23
C GLY A 35 9.84 5.81 1.16
N ASN A 36 10.05 5.09 2.25
CA ASN A 36 11.17 4.15 2.36
C ASN A 36 10.90 2.84 1.61
N MET A 37 11.79 2.47 0.68
CA MET A 37 11.64 1.27 -0.13
C MET A 37 11.81 -0.02 0.68
N SER A 38 12.69 -0.03 1.69
CA SER A 38 12.91 -1.21 2.54
C SER A 38 11.66 -1.57 3.34
N ASP A 39 11.00 -0.55 3.90
CA ASP A 39 9.74 -0.72 4.62
C ASP A 39 8.62 -1.15 3.67
N PHE A 40 8.63 -0.65 2.43
CA PHE A 40 7.67 -1.11 1.42
C PHE A 40 7.87 -2.58 1.05
N HIS A 41 9.11 -3.05 0.89
CA HIS A 41 9.40 -4.48 0.70
C HIS A 41 8.92 -5.33 1.89
N TYR A 42 9.09 -4.84 3.11
CA TYR A 42 8.55 -5.50 4.29
C TYR A 42 7.02 -5.59 4.24
N ILE A 43 6.34 -4.51 3.88
CA ILE A 43 4.88 -4.48 3.71
C ILE A 43 4.43 -5.48 2.63
N LYS A 44 5.13 -5.57 1.49
CA LYS A 44 4.86 -6.58 0.45
C LYS A 44 4.93 -7.99 1.03
N HIS A 45 5.99 -8.29 1.80
CA HIS A 45 6.15 -9.61 2.40
C HIS A 45 5.03 -9.96 3.41
N VAL A 46 4.59 -8.99 4.21
CA VAL A 46 3.45 -9.16 5.14
C VAL A 46 2.16 -9.44 4.37
N LEU A 47 1.93 -8.70 3.29
CA LEU A 47 0.78 -8.85 2.41
C LEU A 47 0.77 -10.22 1.70
N ASP A 48 1.92 -10.67 1.19
CA ASP A 48 2.05 -11.99 0.56
C ASP A 48 1.76 -13.10 1.56
N SER A 49 2.29 -12.96 2.78
CA SER A 49 2.02 -13.91 3.87
C SER A 49 0.54 -13.97 4.24
N LEU A 50 -0.17 -12.84 4.17
CA LEU A 50 -1.61 -12.78 4.37
C LEU A 50 -2.36 -13.50 3.23
N MET A 51 -1.99 -13.22 1.98
CA MET A 51 -2.63 -13.84 0.81
C MET A 51 -2.44 -15.36 0.79
N ILE A 52 -1.24 -15.83 1.14
CA ILE A 52 -0.94 -17.26 1.27
C ILE A 52 -1.85 -17.90 2.31
N LYS A 53 -1.99 -17.28 3.50
CA LYS A 53 -2.88 -17.81 4.55
C LYS A 53 -4.33 -17.91 4.11
N GLU A 54 -4.84 -16.88 3.43
CA GLU A 54 -6.20 -16.90 2.90
C GLU A 54 -6.39 -18.02 1.88
N THR A 55 -5.44 -18.18 0.96
CA THR A 55 -5.45 -19.22 -0.07
C THR A 55 -5.44 -20.62 0.53
N TYR A 56 -4.72 -20.83 1.65
CA TYR A 56 -4.70 -22.13 2.34
C TYR A 56 -6.01 -22.49 3.05
N ILE A 57 -6.83 -21.50 3.42
CA ILE A 57 -8.13 -21.76 4.07
C ILE A 57 -9.14 -22.30 3.05
N ASP A 58 -9.07 -21.83 1.79
CA ASP A 58 -9.84 -22.31 0.63
C ASP A 58 -11.36 -22.44 0.91
N ASP A 59 -11.95 -21.46 1.59
CA ASP A 59 -13.39 -21.43 1.90
C ASP A 59 -14.23 -20.70 0.84
N GLY A 60 -13.60 -20.32 -0.28
CA GLY A 60 -14.22 -19.59 -1.39
C GLY A 60 -14.32 -18.08 -1.18
N HIS A 61 -13.80 -17.53 -0.08
CA HIS A 61 -13.72 -16.08 0.11
C HIS A 61 -12.41 -15.51 -0.43
N VAL A 62 -12.47 -14.28 -0.95
CA VAL A 62 -11.32 -13.55 -1.46
C VAL A 62 -11.25 -12.18 -0.81
N LEU A 63 -10.05 -11.79 -0.39
CA LEU A 63 -9.78 -10.48 0.19
C LEU A 63 -10.10 -9.36 -0.80
N SER A 64 -11.20 -8.67 -0.53
CA SER A 64 -11.60 -7.47 -1.25
C SER A 64 -10.74 -6.26 -0.91
N THR A 65 -10.70 -5.28 -1.81
CA THR A 65 -9.94 -4.03 -1.64
C THR A 65 -10.18 -3.32 -0.30
N PRO A 66 -11.42 -3.20 0.22
CA PRO A 66 -11.65 -2.58 1.53
C PRO A 66 -11.00 -3.35 2.70
N HIS A 67 -10.99 -4.69 2.65
CA HIS A 67 -10.37 -5.50 3.69
C HIS A 67 -8.84 -5.32 3.72
N ILE A 68 -8.21 -5.28 2.54
CA ILE A 68 -6.77 -5.02 2.42
C ILE A 68 -6.42 -3.63 2.96
N TYR A 69 -7.24 -2.62 2.64
CA TYR A 69 -7.07 -1.27 3.14
C TYR A 69 -7.17 -1.19 4.68
N GLU A 70 -8.17 -1.84 5.28
CA GLU A 70 -8.32 -1.88 6.75
C GLU A 70 -7.18 -2.65 7.43
N TYR A 71 -6.75 -3.77 6.83
CA TYR A 71 -5.61 -4.52 7.31
C TYR A 71 -4.33 -3.68 7.33
N LEU A 72 -4.03 -3.00 6.21
CA LEU A 72 -2.86 -2.11 6.12
C LEU A 72 -2.94 -0.95 7.11
N PHE A 73 -4.13 -0.38 7.33
CA PHE A 73 -4.32 0.64 8.36
C PHE A 73 -3.92 0.11 9.74
N HIS A 74 -4.39 -1.07 10.13
CA HIS A 74 -4.03 -1.67 11.42
C HIS A 74 -2.55 -1.98 11.55
N VAL A 75 -1.91 -2.49 10.48
CA VAL A 75 -0.46 -2.73 10.46
C VAL A 75 0.30 -1.41 10.68
N MET A 76 -0.01 -0.38 9.91
CA MET A 76 0.64 0.94 10.01
C MET A 76 0.44 1.56 11.40
N TYR A 77 -0.79 1.51 11.92
CA TYR A 77 -1.12 2.06 13.23
C TYR A 77 -0.44 1.29 14.39
N ASN A 78 -0.26 -0.03 14.25
CA ASN A 78 0.45 -0.84 15.24
C ASN A 78 1.93 -0.43 15.38
N TYR A 79 2.61 -0.23 14.25
CA TYR A 79 4.00 0.23 14.23
C TYR A 79 4.13 1.66 14.75
N HIS A 80 3.19 2.54 14.38
CA HIS A 80 3.13 3.90 14.93
C HIS A 80 3.00 3.90 16.47
N SER A 81 2.08 3.09 17.00
CA SER A 81 1.84 2.98 18.45
C SER A 81 3.04 2.46 19.24
N LYS A 82 3.93 1.69 18.59
CA LYS A 82 5.18 1.17 19.17
C LYS A 82 6.37 2.13 19.06
N PHE A 83 6.14 3.38 18.62
CA PHE A 83 7.20 4.36 18.35
C PHE A 83 8.26 3.88 17.34
N ASN A 84 7.88 2.95 16.45
CA ASN A 84 8.73 2.46 15.37
C ASN A 84 7.91 2.43 14.08
N PRO A 85 7.53 3.59 13.49
CA PRO A 85 6.63 3.63 12.35
C PRO A 85 7.29 3.09 11.07
N LEU A 86 6.49 2.45 10.22
CA LEU A 86 6.90 2.16 8.84
C LEU A 86 6.85 3.46 8.04
N TRP A 87 7.95 3.84 7.40
CA TRP A 87 8.09 5.17 6.79
C TRP A 87 7.52 5.22 5.38
N ASN A 88 6.24 4.87 5.25
CA ASN A 88 5.52 4.87 3.99
C ASN A 88 4.20 5.64 4.03
N LEU A 89 3.86 6.21 2.87
CA LEU A 89 2.52 6.69 2.55
C LEU A 89 1.93 5.69 1.55
N LEU A 90 0.85 5.02 1.93
CA LEU A 90 0.24 3.98 1.10
C LEU A 90 -1.00 4.53 0.40
N VAL A 91 -1.18 4.11 -0.84
CA VAL A 91 -2.42 4.28 -1.59
C VAL A 91 -2.90 2.90 -2.00
N VAL A 92 -4.15 2.59 -1.67
CA VAL A 92 -4.80 1.33 -2.02
C VAL A 92 -5.90 1.64 -3.02
N GLY A 93 -5.73 1.15 -4.24
CA GLY A 93 -6.67 1.31 -5.33
C GLY A 93 -7.23 -0.03 -5.76
N GLY A 94 -8.51 -0.08 -6.09
CA GLY A 94 -9.11 -1.31 -6.58
C GLY A 94 -10.56 -1.16 -7.00
N VAL A 95 -11.18 -2.28 -7.36
CA VAL A 95 -12.60 -2.35 -7.71
C VAL A 95 -13.26 -3.41 -6.86
N HIS A 96 -14.30 -3.04 -6.12
CA HIS A 96 -15.08 -3.99 -5.32
C HIS A 96 -16.54 -3.86 -5.72
N LYS A 97 -17.20 -4.97 -6.09
CA LYS A 97 -18.62 -4.99 -6.47
C LYS A 97 -19.01 -3.93 -7.53
N LYS A 98 -18.12 -3.70 -8.52
CA LYS A 98 -18.23 -2.67 -9.58
C LYS A 98 -18.07 -1.22 -9.10
N GLU A 99 -17.76 -0.98 -7.83
CA GLU A 99 -17.44 0.33 -7.29
C GLU A 99 -15.93 0.54 -7.22
N LYS A 100 -15.50 1.73 -7.61
CA LYS A 100 -14.09 2.12 -7.54
C LYS A 100 -13.74 2.47 -6.10
N PHE A 101 -12.65 1.89 -5.62
CA PHE A 101 -12.11 2.17 -4.30
C PHE A 101 -10.76 2.84 -4.42
N LEU A 102 -10.56 3.95 -3.71
CA LEU A 102 -9.27 4.60 -3.58
C LEU A 102 -9.13 5.13 -2.15
N GLY A 103 -8.17 4.56 -1.43
CA GLY A 103 -7.90 4.87 -0.03
C GLY A 103 -6.45 5.30 0.17
N TYR A 104 -6.23 6.26 1.06
CA TYR A 104 -4.92 6.73 1.47
C TYR A 104 -4.65 6.36 2.93
N ILE A 105 -3.41 5.98 3.24
CA ILE A 105 -2.95 5.64 4.59
C ILE A 105 -1.61 6.35 4.83
N ASN A 106 -1.54 7.14 5.90
CA ASN A 106 -0.31 7.83 6.31
C ASN A 106 0.48 7.00 7.34
N LEU A 107 1.77 7.32 7.53
CA LEU A 107 2.67 6.74 8.53
C LEU A 107 2.18 6.86 9.98
N ARG A 108 1.30 7.84 10.27
CA ARG A 108 0.67 8.04 11.59
C ARG A 108 -0.66 7.29 11.75
N GLY A 109 -1.06 6.50 10.76
CA GLY A 109 -2.36 5.83 10.74
C GLY A 109 -3.56 6.76 10.49
N MET A 110 -3.35 7.96 9.93
CA MET A 110 -4.46 8.73 9.38
C MET A 110 -4.89 8.11 8.05
N THR A 111 -6.19 7.96 7.86
CA THR A 111 -6.74 7.34 6.65
C THR A 111 -7.93 8.12 6.11
N TYR A 112 -8.10 8.13 4.80
CA TYR A 112 -9.27 8.70 4.15
C TYR A 112 -9.49 8.07 2.77
N LYS A 113 -10.71 8.22 2.26
CA LYS A 113 -11.08 7.82 0.89
C LYS A 113 -11.39 9.08 0.10
N SER A 114 -10.96 9.12 -1.15
CA SER A 114 -11.16 10.27 -2.04
C SER A 114 -11.24 9.78 -3.49
N SER A 115 -11.86 10.57 -4.36
CA SER A 115 -11.85 10.32 -5.80
C SER A 115 -10.46 10.51 -6.42
N THR A 116 -9.63 11.35 -5.79
CA THR A 116 -8.26 11.68 -6.21
C THR A 116 -7.33 11.72 -4.99
N VAL A 117 -6.15 11.12 -5.13
CA VAL A 117 -5.11 11.08 -4.09
C VAL A 117 -3.76 11.31 -4.73
N ALA A 118 -2.91 12.07 -4.05
CA ALA A 118 -1.50 12.23 -4.39
C ALA A 118 -0.66 12.18 -3.11
N THR A 119 0.62 11.83 -3.24
CA THR A 119 1.56 11.67 -2.13
C THR A 119 2.85 12.45 -2.39
N GLY A 120 3.56 12.80 -1.31
CA GLY A 120 4.79 13.60 -1.41
C GLY A 120 4.54 14.96 -2.06
N PHE A 121 5.45 15.39 -2.94
CA PHE A 121 5.34 16.65 -3.69
C PHE A 121 4.10 16.75 -4.57
N GLY A 122 3.49 15.63 -4.97
CA GLY A 122 2.26 15.68 -5.78
C GLY A 122 1.01 16.10 -5.00
N ALA A 123 1.09 16.17 -3.67
CA ALA A 123 -0.01 16.61 -2.81
C ALA A 123 0.01 18.13 -2.51
N GLU A 124 1.09 18.82 -2.87
CA GLU A 124 1.22 20.28 -2.82
C GLU A 124 0.63 20.91 -4.08
#